data_AF-A0A7S2AZR9-F1
#
_entry.id   AF-A0A7S2AZR9-F1
#
_cell.length_a   1.000
_cell.length_b   1.000
_cell.length_c   1.000
_cell.angle_alpha   90.00
_cell.angle_beta   90.00
_cell.angle_gamma   90.00
#
_symmetry.space_group_name_H-M   'P 1'
#
loop_
_entity.id
_entity.type
_entity.pdbx_description
1 polymer ?
#
loop_
_entity_poly.entity_id
_entity_poly.type
_entity_poly.pdbx_seq_one_letter_code
_entity_poly.pdbx_strand_id
1 'polypeptide(L)'
;SLFEGLTGGLDWDELVAPLIVHISPWMGLGFGLYTAFATLAVMNVVTALFVENAIQRATQVKEVQHVDQAMRLFKSLDMNQSGHITFDDLADHLESEEVQDFF
;
A
#
# COMPACT_ATOMS: atom_id res chain seq x y z
N SER A 1 21.27 16.57 -19.10
CA SER A 1 21.06 15.49 -20.09
C SER A 1 20.55 14.18 -19.47
N LEU A 2 21.30 13.43 -18.65
CA LEU A 2 20.82 12.12 -18.13
C LEU A 2 19.58 12.24 -17.22
N PHE A 3 19.59 13.20 -16.29
CA PHE A 3 18.42 13.46 -15.45
C PHE A 3 17.21 13.91 -16.27
N GLU A 4 17.38 14.78 -17.25
CA GLU A 4 16.31 15.23 -18.16
C GLU A 4 15.76 14.07 -19.01
N GLY A 5 16.62 13.17 -19.49
CA GLY A 5 16.20 11.96 -20.20
C GLY A 5 15.43 10.98 -19.33
N LEU A 6 15.75 10.92 -18.03
CA LEU A 6 15.05 10.07 -17.06
C LEU A 6 13.71 10.67 -16.59
N THR A 7 13.63 12.00 -16.47
CA THR A 7 12.43 12.70 -16.00
C THR A 7 11.49 13.16 -17.11
N GLY A 8 11.85 12.92 -18.38
CA GLY A 8 11.05 13.33 -19.55
C GLY A 8 11.15 14.81 -19.91
N GLY A 9 12.20 15.50 -19.43
CA GLY A 9 12.49 16.88 -19.82
C GLY A 9 13.08 17.00 -21.23
N LEU A 10 13.71 15.93 -21.73
CA LEU A 10 14.13 15.72 -23.11
C LEU A 10 13.92 14.25 -23.45
N ASP A 11 13.45 13.94 -24.65
CA ASP A 11 13.22 12.54 -25.05
C ASP A 11 14.56 11.79 -25.10
N TRP A 12 14.61 10.61 -24.48
CA TRP A 12 15.84 9.81 -24.44
C TRP A 12 16.33 9.40 -25.84
N ASP A 13 15.42 9.32 -26.81
CA ASP A 13 15.72 9.04 -28.22
C ASP A 13 16.52 10.19 -28.86
N GLU A 14 16.18 11.44 -28.53
CA GLU A 14 16.93 12.62 -28.99
C GLU A 14 18.36 12.63 -28.43
N LEU A 15 18.54 12.13 -27.20
CA LEU A 15 19.86 11.99 -26.57
C LEU A 15 20.68 10.84 -27.19
N VAL A 16 20.03 9.76 -27.64
CA VAL A 16 20.72 8.58 -28.18
C VAL A 16 21.03 8.71 -29.68
N ALA A 17 20.24 9.47 -30.43
CA ALA A 17 20.40 9.70 -31.86
C ALA A 17 21.83 10.11 -32.28
N PRO A 18 22.47 11.14 -31.70
CA PRO A 18 23.84 11.51 -32.05
C PRO A 18 24.86 10.42 -31.65
N LEU A 19 24.57 9.65 -30.61
CA LEU A 19 25.41 8.53 -30.16
C LEU A 19 25.43 7.40 -31.20
N ILE A 20 24.27 7.09 -31.79
CA ILE A 20 24.10 6.08 -32.83
C ILE A 20 24.75 6.53 -34.13
N VAL A 21 24.50 7.79 -34.54
CA VAL A 21 24.93 8.32 -35.84
C VAL A 21 26.43 8.64 -35.87
N HIS A 22 26.99 9.20 -34.79
CA HIS A 22 28.36 9.73 -34.80
C HIS A 22 29.37 8.87 -34.04
N ILE A 23 28.96 7.89 -33.25
CA ILE A 23 29.89 7.05 -32.46
C ILE A 23 29.75 5.57 -32.80
N SER A 24 28.65 4.93 -32.41
CA SER A 24 28.41 3.51 -32.65
C SER A 24 26.98 3.12 -32.28
N PRO A 25 26.27 2.36 -33.12
CA PRO A 25 24.96 1.80 -32.79
C PRO A 25 24.94 0.97 -31.50
N TRP A 26 26.04 0.27 -31.18
CA TRP A 26 26.16 -0.53 -29.96
C TRP A 26 26.15 0.32 -28.69
N MET A 27 26.70 1.53 -28.76
CA MET A 27 26.69 2.44 -27.62
C MET A 27 25.28 3.02 -27.39
N GLY A 28 24.54 3.25 -28.48
CA GLY A 28 23.12 3.62 -28.41
C GLY A 28 22.27 2.51 -27.79
N LEU A 29 22.52 1.24 -28.13
CA LEU A 29 21.86 0.10 -27.49
C LEU A 29 22.13 0.06 -25.98
N GLY A 30 23.39 0.26 -25.56
CA GLY A 30 23.75 0.31 -24.15
C GLY A 30 23.05 1.44 -23.39
N PHE A 31 22.98 2.63 -23.99
CA PHE A 31 22.26 3.78 -23.42
C PHE A 31 20.75 3.52 -23.30
N GLY A 32 20.13 2.94 -24.34
CA GLY A 32 18.71 2.58 -24.32
C GLY A 32 18.37 1.55 -23.22
N LEU A 33 19.21 0.52 -23.05
CA LEU A 33 19.05 -0.46 -21.97
C LEU A 33 19.20 0.18 -20.59
N TYR A 34 20.17 1.07 -20.41
CA TYR A 34 20.33 1.83 -19.17
C TYR A 34 19.08 2.66 -18.85
N THR A 35 18.56 3.41 -19.81
CA THR A 35 17.38 4.26 -19.63
C THR A 35 16.13 3.43 -19.31
N ALA A 36 15.91 2.32 -20.03
CA ALA A 36 14.79 1.42 -19.76
C ALA A 36 14.90 0.81 -18.35
N PHE A 37 16.07 0.30 -17.97
CA PHE A 37 16.30 -0.27 -16.65
C PHE A 37 16.10 0.76 -15.53
N ALA A 38 16.67 1.97 -15.68
CA ALA A 38 16.53 3.03 -14.69
C ALA A 38 15.07 3.47 -14.52
N THR A 39 14.33 3.61 -15.62
CA THR A 39 12.90 3.99 -15.61
C THR A 39 12.06 2.92 -14.93
N LEU A 40 12.26 1.65 -15.29
CA LEU A 40 11.56 0.52 -14.67
C LEU A 40 11.92 0.38 -13.19
N ALA A 41 13.17 0.58 -12.82
CA ALA A 41 13.62 0.52 -11.43
C ALA A 41 12.94 1.61 -10.57
N VAL A 42 12.92 2.85 -11.04
CA VAL A 42 12.23 3.96 -10.35
C VAL A 42 10.74 3.67 -10.24
N MET A 43 10.10 3.24 -11.33
CA MET A 43 8.68 2.88 -11.33
C MET A 43 8.39 1.78 -10.31
N ASN A 44 9.18 0.70 -10.30
CA ASN A 44 8.99 -0.41 -9.36
C ASN A 44 9.12 0.04 -7.90
N VAL A 45 10.11 0.88 -7.58
CA VAL A 45 10.28 1.42 -6.21
C VAL A 45 9.07 2.27 -5.82
N VAL A 46 8.61 3.14 -6.71
CA VAL A 46 7.46 4.01 -6.47
C VAL A 46 6.18 3.19 -6.32
N THR A 47 5.93 2.21 -7.19
CA THR A 47 4.80 1.30 -7.10
C THR A 47 4.83 0.49 -5.81
N ALA A 48 5.99 -0.05 -5.41
CA ALA A 48 6.14 -0.78 -4.17
C ALA A 48 5.76 0.08 -2.96
N LEU A 49 6.25 1.33 -2.91
CA LEU A 49 5.91 2.29 -1.86
C LEU A 49 4.40 2.60 -1.83
N PHE A 50 3.77 2.77 -3.00
CA PHE A 50 2.32 3.02 -3.05
C PHE A 50 1.51 1.81 -2.58
N VAL A 51 1.88 0.60 -3.02
CA VAL A 51 1.22 -0.64 -2.61
C VAL A 51 1.36 -0.86 -1.12
N GLU A 52 2.55 -0.67 -0.56
CA GLU A 52 2.80 -0.80 0.88
C GLU A 52 1.93 0.19 1.68
N ASN A 53 1.89 1.47 1.27
CA ASN A 53 1.04 2.48 1.90
C ASN A 53 -0.46 2.15 1.79
N ALA A 54 -0.90 1.61 0.65
CA ALA A 54 -2.30 1.21 0.47
C ALA A 54 -2.66 0.04 1.39
N ILE A 55 -1.79 -0.96 1.51
CA ILE A 55 -1.97 -2.10 2.42
C ILE A 55 -1.98 -1.64 3.87
N GLN A 56 -1.02 -0.82 4.30
CA GLN A 56 -0.95 -0.31 5.68
C GLN A 56 -2.20 0.49 6.06
N ARG A 57 -2.73 1.31 5.15
CA ARG A 57 -3.99 2.04 5.38
C ARG A 57 -5.17 1.09 5.47
N ALA A 58 -5.24 0.07 4.62
CA ALA A 58 -6.30 -0.91 4.66
C ALA A 58 -6.28 -1.71 5.98
N THR A 59 -5.10 -2.10 6.48
CA THR A 59 -4.97 -2.77 7.77
C THR A 59 -5.34 -1.86 8.94
N GLN A 60 -4.93 -0.60 8.93
CA GLN A 60 -5.34 0.36 9.97
C GLN A 60 -6.86 0.56 10.02
N VAL A 61 -7.51 0.70 8.86
CA VAL A 61 -8.97 0.80 8.79
C VAL A 61 -9.62 -0.46 9.35
N LYS A 62 -9.11 -1.65 8.98
CA LYS A 62 -9.60 -2.93 9.50
C LYS A 62 -9.46 -3.01 11.02
N GLU A 63 -8.32 -2.62 11.59
CA GLU A 63 -8.11 -2.60 13.05
C GLU A 63 -9.08 -1.66 13.76
N VAL A 64 -9.27 -0.44 13.24
CA VAL A 64 -10.25 0.51 13.79
C VAL A 64 -11.67 -0.06 13.72
N GLN A 65 -12.02 -0.73 12.63
CA GLN A 65 -13.32 -1.40 12.50
C GLN A 65 -13.50 -2.54 13.50
N HIS A 66 -12.48 -3.36 13.72
CA HIS A 66 -12.53 -4.42 14.75
C HIS A 66 -12.71 -3.84 16.15
N VAL A 67 -12.02 -2.74 16.48
CA VAL A 67 -12.19 -2.06 17.77
C VAL A 67 -13.58 -1.45 17.90
N ASP A 68 -14.11 -0.82 16.85
CA ASP A 68 -15.47 -0.26 16.87
C ASP A 68 -16.53 -1.38 17.02
N GLN A 69 -16.36 -2.50 16.32
CA GLN A 69 -17.23 -3.67 16.45
C GLN A 69 -17.18 -4.26 17.87
N ALA A 70 -15.98 -4.44 18.43
CA ALA A 70 -15.79 -4.87 19.81
C ALA A 70 -16.50 -3.94 20.79
N MET A 71 -16.36 -2.63 20.59
CA MET A 71 -16.94 -1.62 21.47
C MET A 71 -18.47 -1.57 21.37
N ARG A 72 -19.04 -1.86 20.20
CA ARG A 72 -20.49 -2.00 20.02
C ARG A 72 -21.02 -3.24 20.73
N LEU A 73 -20.34 -4.39 20.59
CA LEU A 73 -20.69 -5.63 21.29
C LEU A 73 -20.61 -5.44 22.81
N PHE A 74 -19.54 -4.81 23.31
CA PHE A 74 -19.42 -4.53 24.74
C PHE A 74 -20.48 -3.57 25.26
N LYS A 75 -20.90 -2.59 24.45
CA LYS A 75 -22.03 -1.71 24.79
C LYS A 75 -23.39 -2.42 24.77
N SER A 76 -23.59 -3.41 23.89
CA SER A 76 -24.84 -4.18 23.89
C SER A 76 -24.92 -5.14 25.08
N LEU A 77 -23.77 -5.61 25.58
CA LEU A 77 -23.67 -6.48 26.75
C LEU A 77 -23.79 -5.72 28.09
N ASP A 78 -23.31 -4.47 28.18
CA ASP A 78 -23.45 -3.62 29.39
C ASP A 78 -24.88 -3.04 29.52
N MET A 79 -25.85 -3.92 29.79
CA MET A 79 -27.27 -3.56 29.95
C MET A 79 -27.53 -2.53 31.06
N ASN A 80 -26.63 -2.45 32.04
CA ASN A 80 -26.76 -1.60 33.21
C ASN A 80 -26.05 -0.24 33.04
N GLN A 81 -25.41 0.01 31.89
CA GLN A 81 -24.54 1.18 31.64
C GLN A 81 -23.53 1.43 32.76
N SER A 82 -23.07 0.35 33.38
CA SER A 82 -22.17 0.41 34.52
C SER A 82 -20.74 0.77 34.11
N GLY A 83 -20.43 0.65 32.81
CA GLY A 83 -19.10 0.77 32.25
C GLY A 83 -18.25 -0.50 32.43
N HIS A 84 -18.82 -1.54 33.04
CA HIS A 84 -18.17 -2.82 33.32
C HIS A 84 -19.04 -3.96 32.82
N ILE A 85 -18.42 -5.01 32.27
CA ILE A 85 -19.10 -6.22 31.84
C ILE A 85 -18.81 -7.28 32.91
N THR A 86 -19.86 -7.81 33.52
CA THR A 86 -19.72 -8.86 34.53
C THR A 86 -19.66 -10.22 33.82
N PHE A 87 -19.08 -11.23 34.49
CA PHE A 87 -19.04 -12.58 33.91
C PHE A 87 -20.44 -13.15 33.66
N ASP A 88 -21.41 -12.81 34.52
CA ASP A 88 -22.82 -13.19 34.34
C ASP A 88 -23.43 -12.54 33.07
N ASP A 89 -23.17 -11.26 32.82
CA ASP A 89 -23.64 -10.56 31.60
C ASP A 89 -23.10 -11.21 30.32
N LEU A 90 -21.84 -11.67 30.36
CA LEU A 90 -21.20 -12.39 29.27
C LEU A 90 -21.77 -13.81 29.11
N ALA A 91 -21.98 -14.54 30.22
CA ALA A 91 -22.52 -15.89 30.21
C ALA A 91 -23.95 -15.93 29.64
N ASP A 92 -24.76 -14.92 29.95
CA ASP A 92 -26.14 -14.79 29.46
C ASP A 92 -26.22 -14.53 27.95
N HIS A 93 -25.16 -13.98 27.35
CA HIS A 93 -25.10 -13.63 25.92
C HIS A 93 -24.07 -14.44 25.12
N LEU A 94 -23.43 -15.44 25.75
CA LEU A 94 -22.35 -16.25 25.15
C LEU A 94 -22.84 -17.10 23.97
N GLU A 95 -24.13 -17.43 23.94
CA GLU A 95 -24.79 -18.17 22.86
C GLU A 95 -25.30 -17.26 21.73
N SER A 96 -25.19 -15.94 21.87
CA SER A 96 -25.57 -15.03 20.79
C SER A 96 -24.59 -15.12 19.62
N GLU A 97 -25.14 -15.13 18.40
CA GLU A 97 -24.38 -15.22 17.15
C GLU A 97 -23.33 -14.10 17.06
N GLU A 98 -23.66 -12.92 17.59
CA GLU A 98 -22.80 -11.73 17.61
C GLU A 98 -21.54 -11.90 18.50
N VAL A 99 -21.65 -12.64 19.61
CA VAL A 99 -20.51 -12.94 20.51
C VAL A 99 -19.68 -14.09 19.95
N GLN A 100 -20.32 -15.11 19.34
CA GLN A 100 -19.61 -16.23 18.71
C GLN A 100 -18.85 -15.84 17.45
N ASP A 101 -19.36 -14.88 16.65
CA ASP A 101 -18.66 -14.40 15.46
C ASP A 101 -17.45 -13.50 15.79
N PHE A 102 -17.39 -12.96 17.00
CA PHE A 102 -16.31 -12.06 17.43
C PHE A 102 -15.12 -12.79 18.09
N PHE A 103 -15.35 -13.91 18.78
CA PHE A 103 -14.34 -14.70 19.51
C PHE A 103 -13.85 -15.91 18.71
#